data_AF-A0A356B3G8-F1
#
_entry.id   AF-A0A356B3G8-F1
#
_cell.length_a   1.000
_cell.length_b   1.000
_cell.length_c   1.000
_cell.angle_alpha   90.00
_cell.angle_beta   90.00
_cell.angle_gamma   90.00
#
_symmetry.space_group_name_H-M   'P 1'
#
loop_
_entity.id
_entity.type
_entity.pdbx_description
1 polymer ?
#
loop_
_entity_poly.entity_id
_entity_poly.type
_entity_poly.pdbx_seq_one_letter_code
_entity_poly.pdbx_strand_id
1 'polypeptide(L)' 'RFLFAAYHYLTTDADLSVLDSFKDKNQIADYAKDSIALLVEEGLTKGSNNSINPSGTTTRAEAAVFLYKVYCLN' A
#
# COMPACT_ATOMS: atom_id res chain seq x y z
N ARG A 1 -21.13 -7.52 5.99
CA ARG A 1 -19.84 -7.02 5.47
C ARG A 1 -18.90 -6.47 6.58
N PHE A 2 -19.36 -6.32 7.83
CA PHE A 2 -18.55 -5.82 8.94
C PHE A 2 -17.63 -6.87 9.61
N LEU A 3 -17.91 -8.18 9.42
CA LEU A 3 -17.14 -9.24 10.09
C LEU A 3 -15.78 -9.53 9.41
N PHE A 4 -15.63 -9.20 8.13
CA PHE A 4 -14.39 -9.45 7.37
C PHE A 4 -13.29 -8.44 7.73
N ALA A 5 -13.64 -7.17 7.92
CA ALA A 5 -12.70 -6.11 8.30
C ALA A 5 -12.15 -6.28 9.72
N ALA A 6 -12.96 -6.77 10.67
CA ALA A 6 -12.54 -6.94 12.06
C ALA A 6 -11.56 -8.11 12.27
N TYR A 7 -11.60 -9.14 11.41
CA TYR A 7 -10.69 -10.29 11.51
C TYR A 7 -9.31 -10.00 10.88
N HIS A 8 -9.28 -9.20 9.80
CA HIS A 8 -8.04 -8.75 9.15
C HIS A 8 -7.23 -7.80 10.06
N TYR A 9 -7.91 -6.93 10.82
CA TYR A 9 -7.27 -6.00 11.76
C TYR A 9 -6.43 -6.67 12.88
N LEU A 10 -6.60 -7.97 13.12
CA LEU A 10 -5.89 -8.73 14.15
C LEU A 10 -4.66 -9.49 13.60
N THR A 11 -4.53 -9.58 12.28
CA THR A 11 -3.41 -10.24 11.63
C THR A 11 -2.73 -9.23 10.72
N THR A 12 -1.58 -8.70 11.13
CA THR A 12 -0.68 -7.93 10.24
C THR A 12 -0.03 -8.84 9.19
N ASP A 13 -0.79 -9.79 8.62
CA ASP A 13 -0.38 -10.59 7.47
C ASP A 13 -0.84 -9.82 6.25
N ALA A 14 0.02 -8.93 5.77
CA ALA A 14 -0.19 -8.27 4.50
C ALA A 14 -0.25 -9.34 3.40
N ASP A 15 -1.32 -9.38 2.60
CA ASP A 15 -1.38 -10.33 1.48
C ASP A 15 -0.41 -9.87 0.38
N LEU A 16 0.79 -10.46 0.35
CA LEU A 16 1.82 -10.11 -0.63
C LEU A 16 1.40 -10.43 -2.07
N SER A 17 0.39 -11.28 -2.29
CA SER A 17 -0.09 -11.59 -3.64
C SER A 17 -0.70 -10.38 -4.34
N VAL A 18 -1.15 -9.35 -3.59
CA VAL A 18 -1.63 -8.09 -4.19
C VAL A 18 -0.53 -7.37 -4.99
N LEU A 19 0.74 -7.61 -4.62
CA LEU A 19 1.89 -7.03 -5.31
C LEU A 19 2.14 -7.67 -6.68
N ASP A 20 1.57 -8.86 -6.95
CA ASP A 20 1.74 -9.57 -8.21
C ASP A 20 1.11 -8.82 -9.40
N SER A 21 0.19 -7.90 -9.11
CA SER A 21 -0.41 -7.01 -10.10
C SER A 21 0.55 -5.94 -10.65
N PHE A 22 1.71 -5.74 -10.00
CA PHE A 22 2.72 -4.75 -10.38
C PHE A 22 3.94 -5.40 -11.06
N LYS A 23 4.34 -4.84 -12.21
CA LYS A 23 5.46 -5.31 -13.02
C LYS A 23 6.82 -5.10 -12.35
N ASP A 24 6.90 -4.09 -11.49
CA ASP A 24 8.10 -3.69 -10.75
C ASP A 24 8.13 -4.21 -9.31
N LYS A 25 7.28 -5.20 -8.95
CA LYS A 25 7.24 -5.80 -7.61
C LYS A 25 8.61 -6.29 -7.11
N ASN A 26 9.46 -6.75 -8.02
CA ASN A 26 10.80 -7.24 -7.71
C ASN A 26 11.79 -6.11 -7.32
N GLN A 27 11.42 -4.85 -7.55
CA GLN A 27 12.18 -3.68 -7.13
C GLN A 27 11.79 -3.21 -5.72
N ILE A 28 10.75 -3.81 -5.12
CA ILE A 28 10.32 -3.50 -3.76
C ILE A 28 11.32 -4.13 -2.78
N ALA A 29 11.90 -3.30 -1.92
CA ALA A 29 12.78 -3.76 -0.85
C ALA A 29 12.01 -4.64 0.15
N ASP A 30 12.65 -5.67 0.70
CA ASP A 30 11.98 -6.66 1.56
C ASP A 30 11.25 -6.02 2.75
N TYR A 31 11.85 -5.02 3.39
CA TYR A 31 11.25 -4.29 4.51
C TYR A 31 9.97 -3.52 4.14
N ALA A 32 9.76 -3.21 2.86
CA ALA A 32 8.66 -2.40 2.37
C ALA A 32 7.50 -3.23 1.80
N LYS A 33 7.68 -4.54 1.60
CA LYS A 33 6.68 -5.42 0.97
C LYS A 33 5.36 -5.40 1.73
N ASP A 34 5.41 -5.66 3.03
CA ASP A 34 4.22 -5.74 3.87
C ASP A 34 3.49 -4.39 3.93
N SER A 35 4.25 -3.30 4.09
CA SER A 35 3.68 -1.95 4.12
C SER A 35 3.01 -1.58 2.79
N ILE A 36 3.66 -1.84 1.65
CA ILE A 36 3.09 -1.52 0.34
C ILE A 36 1.87 -2.39 0.06
N ALA A 37 1.90 -3.67 0.41
CA ALA A 37 0.76 -4.57 0.24
C ALA A 37 -0.47 -4.04 1.01
N LEU A 38 -0.31 -3.69 2.29
CA LEU A 38 -1.39 -3.09 3.09
C LEU A 38 -1.90 -1.78 2.49
N LEU A 39 -1.01 -0.91 2.01
CA LEU A 39 -1.43 0.35 1.39
C LEU A 39 -2.22 0.14 0.09
N VAL A 40 -1.94 -0.92 -0.65
CA VAL A 40 -2.68 -1.30 -1.86
C VAL A 40 -4.04 -1.88 -1.49
N GLU A 41 -4.09 -2.77 -0.50
CA GLU A 41 -5.33 -3.37 0.02
C GLU A 41 -6.31 -2.31 0.54
N GLU A 42 -5.81 -1.35 1.33
CA GLU A 42 -6.58 -0.22 1.87
C GLU A 42 -6.91 0.84 0.79
N GLY A 43 -6.44 0.66 -0.45
CA GLY A 43 -6.70 1.57 -1.56
C GLY A 43 -6.05 2.95 -1.41
N LEU A 44 -5.09 3.09 -0.49
CA LEU A 44 -4.34 4.32 -0.24
C LEU A 44 -3.32 4.61 -1.33
N THR A 45 -2.80 3.54 -1.95
CA THR A 45 -1.96 3.59 -3.15
C THR A 45 -2.50 2.65 -4.22
N LYS A 46 -2.37 3.06 -5.49
CA LYS A 46 -2.81 2.26 -6.65
C LYS A 46 -1.71 2.09 -7.70
N GLY A 47 -0.58 2.77 -7.53
CA GLY A 47 0.43 2.88 -8.57
C GLY A 47 -0.11 3.52 -9.86
N SER A 48 0.65 3.37 -10.96
CA SER A 48 0.25 3.80 -12.31
C SER A 48 0.85 2.86 -13.34
N ASN A 49 0.19 2.65 -14.49
CA ASN A 49 0.70 1.79 -15.59
C ASN A 49 1.13 0.37 -15.16
N ASN A 50 0.44 -0.23 -14.18
CA ASN A 50 0.80 -1.51 -13.56
C ASN A 50 2.18 -1.50 -12.85
N SER A 51 2.59 -0.34 -12.34
CA SER A 51 3.83 -0.14 -11.60
C SER A 51 3.58 0.63 -10.31
N ILE A 52 4.27 0.27 -9.24
CA ILE A 52 4.23 0.96 -7.94
C ILE A 52 5.38 1.97 -7.78
N ASN A 53 6.39 1.90 -8.64
CA ASN A 53 7.58 2.76 -8.68
C ASN A 53 8.25 2.91 -7.30
N PRO A 54 8.75 1.80 -6.70
CA PRO A 54 9.22 1.81 -5.31
C PRO A 54 10.47 2.66 -5.09
N SER A 55 11.28 2.87 -6.12
CA SER A 55 12.46 3.76 -6.11
C SER A 55 12.15 5.19 -6.60
N GLY A 56 10.88 5.48 -6.89
CA GLY A 56 10.44 6.80 -7.33
C GLY A 56 10.59 7.84 -6.23
N THR A 57 10.92 9.08 -6.61
CA THR A 57 10.93 10.19 -5.65
C THR A 57 9.51 10.70 -5.43
N THR A 58 9.08 10.74 -4.18
CA THR A 58 7.84 11.40 -3.77
C THR A 58 8.05 12.91 -3.62
N THR A 59 7.14 13.71 -4.16
CA THR A 59 7.12 15.16 -3.94
C THR A 59 6.53 15.51 -2.57
N ARG A 60 6.85 16.72 -2.06
CA ARG A 60 6.28 17.23 -0.80
C ARG A 60 4.75 17.28 -0.82
N ALA A 61 4.16 17.57 -1.99
CA ALA A 61 2.71 17.61 -2.15
C ALA A 61 2.09 16.21 -2.05
N GLU A 62 2.68 15.21 -2.70
CA GLU A 62 2.22 13.82 -2.63
C GLU A 62 2.34 13.25 -1.21
N ALA A 63 3.45 13.51 -0.53
CA ALA A 63 3.63 13.12 0.87
C ALA A 63 2.57 13.76 1.79
N ALA A 64 2.26 15.05 1.61
CA ALA A 64 1.27 15.74 2.42
C ALA A 64 -0.14 15.18 2.20
N VAL A 65 -0.52 14.89 0.94
CA VAL A 65 -1.80 14.27 0.61
C VAL A 65 -1.90 12.86 1.21
N PHE A 66 -0.81 12.09 1.15
CA PHE A 66 -0.74 10.76 1.74
C PHE A 66 -0.95 10.81 3.26
N LEU A 67 -0.21 11.69 3.95
CA LEU A 67 -0.34 11.88 5.40
C LEU A 67 -1.75 12.36 5.79
N TYR A 68 -2.34 13.27 5.01
CA TYR A 68 -3.70 13.74 5.23
C TYR A 68 -4.73 12.61 5.12
N LYS A 69 -4.60 11.73 4.11
CA LYS A 69 -5.48 10.56 3.96
C LYS A 69 -5.38 9.63 5.16
N VAL A 70 -4.17 9.30 5.60
CA VAL A 70 -3.93 8.46 6.78
C VAL A 70 -4.53 9.10 8.03
N TYR A 71 -4.36 10.42 8.21
CA TYR A 71 -4.87 11.13 9.38
C TYR A 71 -6.41 11.24 9.41
N CYS A 72 -7.05 11.43 8.25
CA CYS A 72 -8.50 11.59 8.15
C CYS A 72 -9.30 10.28 8.03
N LEU A 73 -8.64 9.12 7.98
CA LEU A 73 -9.29 7.80 7.96
C LEU A 73 -9.77 7.30 9.34
N ASN A 74 -9.82 8.20 10.33
CA ASN A 74 -10.22 7.89 11.70
C ASN A 74 -11.70 8.22 11.97
#